data_AF-A0A4Q9XPR6-F1
#
_entry.id   AF-A0A4Q9XPR6-F1
#
_cell.length_a   1.000
_cell.length_b   1.000
_cell.length_c   1.000
_cell.angle_alpha   90.00
_cell.angle_beta   90.00
_cell.angle_gamma   90.00
#
_symmetry.space_group_name_H-M   'P 1'
#
loop_
_entity.id
_entity.type
_entity.pdbx_description
1 polymer ?
#
loop_
_entity_poly.entity_id
_entity_poly.type
_entity_poly.pdbx_seq_one_letter_code
_entity_poly.pdbx_strand_id
1 'polypeptide(L)' 'MIRLLFLVPFILALLWFMYLRRNGYTLEQGKKGFLYILIFSLTVGGFYTLLIWLTHLH' A
#
# COMPACT_ATOMS: atom_id res chain seq x y z
N MET A 1 -8.52 -6.67 14.87
CA MET A 1 -7.10 -7.07 14.72
C MET A 1 -6.58 -6.87 13.29
N ILE A 2 -7.38 -7.13 12.24
CA ILE A 2 -7.01 -6.85 10.82
C ILE A 2 -6.93 -5.36 10.46
N ARG A 3 -7.60 -4.47 11.22
CA ARG A 3 -7.67 -3.02 10.94
C ARG A 3 -6.30 -2.34 10.77
N LEU A 4 -5.27 -2.77 11.50
CA LEU A 4 -3.93 -2.19 11.41
C LEU A 4 -3.20 -2.54 10.12
N LEU A 5 -3.45 -3.73 9.55
CA LEU A 5 -2.82 -4.16 8.29
C LEU A 5 -3.28 -3.29 7.10
N PHE A 6 -4.50 -2.78 7.14
CA PHE A 6 -4.99 -1.82 6.15
C PHE A 6 -4.33 -0.44 6.25
N LEU A 7 -3.85 -0.05 7.44
CA LEU A 7 -3.16 1.24 7.65
C LEU A 7 -1.71 1.24 7.18
N VAL A 8 -1.05 0.07 7.13
CA VAL A 8 0.34 -0.08 6.68
C VAL A 8 0.63 0.66 5.37
N PRO A 9 -0.14 0.48 4.28
CA PRO A 9 0.15 1.17 3.03
C PRO A 9 -0.08 2.68 3.08
N PHE A 10 -1.03 3.15 3.90
CA PHE A 10 -1.23 4.58 4.12
C PHE A 10 -0.05 5.21 4.85
N ILE A 11 0.47 4.53 5.88
CA ILE A 11 1.66 4.99 6.63
C ILE A 11 2.88 4.99 5.70
N LEU A 12 3.10 3.92 4.92
CA LEU A 12 4.19 3.88 3.95
C LEU A 12 4.09 4.99 2.90
N ALA A 13 2.89 5.27 2.38
CA ALA A 13 2.67 6.34 1.42
C ALA A 13 3.00 7.72 2.02
N LEU A 14 2.61 7.96 3.28
CA LEU A 14 2.92 9.17 4.02
C LEU A 14 4.43 9.33 4.26
N LEU A 15 5.11 8.26 4.69
CA LEU A 15 6.56 8.27 4.88
C LEU A 15 7.31 8.51 3.56
N TRP A 16 6.87 7.89 2.48
CA TRP A 16 7.46 8.10 1.15
C TRP A 16 7.25 9.53 0.65
N PHE A 17 6.07 10.10 0.87
CA PHE A 17 5.79 11.51 0.57
C PHE A 17 6.68 12.46 1.36
N MET A 18 6.84 12.24 2.67
CA MET A 18 7.72 13.04 3.53
C MET A 18 9.19 12.91 3.09
N TYR A 19 9.62 11.70 2.69
CA TYR A 19 10.97 11.44 2.18
C TYR A 19 11.25 12.22 0.90
N LEU A 20 10.33 12.21 -0.07
CA LEU A 20 10.46 12.99 -1.31
C LEU A 20 10.55 14.48 -1.02
N ARG A 21 9.66 14.98 -0.16
CA ARG A 21 9.62 16.41 0.21
C ARG A 21 10.88 16.85 0.94
N ARG A 22 11.44 16.02 1.83
CA ARG A 22 12.67 16.33 2.58
C ARG A 22 13.92 16.33 1.71
N ASN A 23 13.95 15.49 0.67
CA ASN A 23 15.06 15.44 -0.29
C ASN A 23 14.88 16.40 -1.48
N GLY A 24 13.79 17.16 -1.54
CA GLY A 24 13.52 18.07 -2.67
C GLY A 24 13.17 17.34 -3.97
N TYR A 25 12.82 16.06 -3.93
CA TYR A 25 12.42 15.30 -5.10
C TYR A 25 11.00 15.67 -5.54
N THR A 26 10.80 15.74 -6.86
CA THR A 26 9.47 15.97 -7.41
C THR A 26 8.61 14.72 -7.30
N LEU A 27 7.29 14.90 -7.29
CA LEU A 27 6.33 13.78 -7.29
C LEU A 27 6.56 12.81 -8.46
N GLU A 28 7.06 13.29 -9.59
CA GLU A 28 7.39 12.46 -10.74
C GLU A 28 8.53 11.48 -10.50
N GLN A 29 9.57 11.93 -9.78
CA GLN A 29 10.68 11.04 -9.38
C GLN A 29 10.21 10.01 -8.34
N GLY A 30 9.24 10.37 -7.52
CA GLY A 30 8.63 9.51 -6.51
C GLY A 30 7.61 8.51 -7.01
N LYS A 31 7.14 8.61 -8.26
CA LYS A 31 6.06 7.76 -8.84
C LYS A 31 6.33 6.27 -8.66
N LYS A 32 7.60 5.84 -8.82
CA LYS A 32 7.96 4.42 -8.66
C LYS A 32 7.70 3.90 -7.24
N GLY A 33 8.05 4.66 -6.20
CA GLY A 33 7.81 4.23 -4.82
C GLY A 33 6.32 4.20 -4.47
N PHE A 34 5.53 5.17 -4.95
CA PHE A 34 4.08 5.11 -4.83
C PHE A 34 3.49 3.90 -5.55
N LEU A 35 4.00 3.56 -6.75
CA LEU A 35 3.59 2.38 -7.49
C LEU A 35 3.90 1.09 -6.72
N TYR A 36 5.08 0.98 -6.10
CA TYR A 36 5.43 -0.17 -5.24
C TYR A 36 4.47 -0.31 -4.06
N ILE A 37 4.16 0.79 -3.36
CA ILE A 37 3.23 0.79 -2.24
C ILE A 37 1.83 0.37 -2.72
N LEU A 38 1.38 0.89 -3.85
CA LEU A 38 0.10 0.55 -4.45
C LEU A 38 0.01 -0.94 -4.81
N ILE A 39 1.02 -1.48 -5.52
CA ILE A 39 1.06 -2.89 -5.92
C ILE A 39 1.07 -3.78 -4.68
N PHE A 40 1.89 -3.46 -3.67
CA PHE A 40 1.93 -4.21 -2.42
C PHE A 40 0.55 -4.23 -1.72
N SER A 41 -0.12 -3.06 -1.66
CA SER A 41 -1.45 -2.93 -1.09
C SER A 41 -2.49 -3.77 -1.81
N LEU A 42 -2.48 -3.73 -3.15
CA LEU A 42 -3.41 -4.47 -3.99
C LEU A 42 -3.15 -5.97 -3.91
N THR A 43 -1.89 -6.40 -3.85
CA THR A 43 -1.54 -7.81 -3.68
C THR A 43 -2.07 -8.34 -2.34
N VAL A 44 -1.80 -7.63 -1.23
CA VAL A 44 -2.27 -8.06 0.10
C VAL A 44 -3.80 -8.02 0.18
N GLY A 45 -4.43 -6.94 -0.30
CA GLY A 45 -5.88 -6.81 -0.30
C GLY A 45 -6.57 -7.83 -1.21
N GLY A 46 -6.00 -8.11 -2.38
CA GLY A 46 -6.46 -9.14 -3.31
C GLY A 46 -6.34 -10.53 -2.72
N PHE A 47 -5.23 -10.82 -2.02
CA PHE A 47 -5.03 -12.09 -1.34
C PHE A 47 -6.07 -12.32 -0.22
N TYR A 48 -6.32 -11.32 0.62
CA TYR A 48 -7.38 -11.41 1.64
C TYR A 48 -8.78 -11.52 1.03
N THR A 49 -9.06 -10.77 -0.04
CA THR A 49 -10.33 -10.87 -0.76
C THR A 49 -10.52 -12.27 -1.33
N LEU A 50 -9.49 -12.85 -1.94
CA LEU A 50 -9.50 -14.23 -2.44
C LEU A 50 -9.74 -15.23 -1.32
N LEU A 51 -9.05 -15.11 -0.20
CA LEU A 51 -9.21 -16.00 0.94
C LEU A 51 -10.64 -15.95 1.49
N ILE A 52 -11.20 -14.75 1.66
CA ILE A 52 -12.60 -14.56 2.10
C ILE A 52 -13.55 -15.18 1.09
N TRP A 53 -13.35 -14.92 -0.20
CA TRP A 53 -14.18 -15.50 -1.24
C TRP A 53 -14.14 -17.03 -1.19
N LEU A 54 -12.96 -17.63 -1.05
CA LEU A 54 -12.79 -19.08 -0.95
C LEU A 54 -13.42 -19.69 0.31
N THR A 55 -13.36 -18.98 1.44
CA THR A 55 -13.96 -19.46 2.70
C THR A 55 -15.46 -19.25 2.79
N HIS A 56 -16.00 -18.26 2.07
CA HIS A 56 -17.44 -17.96 2.06
C HIS A 56 -18.19 -18.69 0.92
N LEU A 57 -17.46 -19.37 0.02
CA LEU A 57 -18.01 -20.20 -1.06
C LEU A 57 -18.36 -21.63 -0.62
N HIS A 58 -18.22 -21.95 0.67
CA HIS A 58 -18.55 -23.25 1.29
C HIS A 58 -19.52 -23.02 2.45
#